data_AF-A0A258CLX0-F1
#
_entry.id   AF-A0A258CLX0-F1
#
_cell.length_a   1.000
_cell.length_b   1.000
_cell.length_c   1.000
_cell.angle_alpha   90.00
_cell.angle_beta   90.00
_cell.angle_gamma   90.00
#
_symmetry.space_group_name_H-M   'P 1'
#
loop_
_entity.id
_entity.type
_entity.pdbx_description
1 polymer ?
#
loop_
_entity_poly.entity_id
_entity_poly.type
_entity_poly.pdbx_seq_one_letter_code
_entity_poly.pdbx_strand_id
1 'polypeptide(L)'
;TARIIEAAGLPVRRVNKVTEGRPHVVDMIKNDEVTLIINTTEGRQSIADSYSIRRNALQHKICITTTIAGGQAICEALKFGPEKTVRRLQDLHAGIET
;
A
#
# COMPACT_ATOMS: atom_id res chain seq x y z
N THR A 1 -8.89 -3.35 11.22
CA THR A 1 -8.84 -2.16 10.35
C THR A 1 -10.20 -1.55 10.10
N ALA A 2 -11.12 -2.23 9.40
CA ALA A 2 -12.43 -1.67 9.02
C ALA A 2 -13.21 -1.01 10.19
N ARG A 3 -13.36 -1.70 11.33
CA ARG A 3 -14.04 -1.14 12.51
C ARG A 3 -13.53 0.23 12.96
N ILE A 4 -12.21 0.46 12.93
CA ILE A 4 -11.63 1.74 13.36
C ILE A 4 -11.87 2.84 12.30
N ILE A 5 -11.87 2.48 11.03
CA ILE A 5 -12.18 3.40 9.92
C ILE A 5 -13.66 3.79 9.95
N GLU A 6 -14.56 2.82 10.16
CA GLU A 6 -16.01 3.06 10.34
C GLU A 6 -16.27 4.00 11.53
N ALA A 7 -15.61 3.76 12.66
CA ALA A 7 -15.74 4.59 13.86
C ALA A 7 -15.23 6.03 13.65
N ALA A 8 -14.31 6.25 12.70
CA ALA A 8 -13.86 7.58 12.30
C ALA A 8 -14.82 8.27 11.30
N GLY A 9 -15.95 7.65 10.95
CA GLY A 9 -16.95 8.20 10.03
C GLY A 9 -16.59 8.08 8.55
N LEU A 10 -15.58 7.28 8.20
CA LEU A 10 -15.14 7.10 6.82
C LEU A 10 -15.83 5.90 6.16
N PRO A 11 -16.28 6.01 4.89
CA PRO A 11 -16.81 4.87 4.14
C PRO A 11 -15.75 3.78 4.00
N VAL A 12 -16.11 2.54 4.31
CA VAL A 12 -15.21 1.39 4.18
C VAL A 12 -15.96 0.13 3.82
N ARG A 13 -15.38 -0.65 2.89
CA ARG A 13 -15.84 -1.99 2.54
C ARG A 13 -15.05 -3.01 3.36
N ARG A 14 -15.74 -3.82 4.17
CA ARG A 14 -15.14 -4.98 4.83
C ARG A 14 -14.80 -6.05 3.80
N VAL A 15 -13.67 -6.72 3.98
CA VAL A 15 -13.15 -7.76 3.09
C VAL A 15 -12.63 -8.91 3.95
N ASN A 16 -12.96 -10.13 3.56
CA ASN A 16 -12.51 -11.34 4.26
C ASN A 16 -11.01 -11.58 4.05
N LYS A 17 -10.35 -12.06 5.09
CA LYS A 17 -9.05 -12.74 4.96
C LYS A 17 -9.23 -14.05 4.19
N VAL A 18 -8.12 -14.59 3.68
CA VAL A 18 -8.13 -15.90 2.99
C VAL A 18 -8.71 -17.01 3.87
N THR A 19 -8.47 -16.96 5.18
CA THR A 19 -8.97 -17.92 6.17
C THR A 19 -10.44 -17.75 6.53
N GLU A 20 -11.09 -16.65 6.11
CA GLU A 20 -12.44 -16.28 6.53
C GLU A 20 -13.52 -16.62 5.47
N GLY A 21 -13.12 -17.24 4.35
CA GLY A 21 -14.03 -17.62 3.26
C GLY A 21 -14.11 -16.61 2.11
N ARG A 22 -14.94 -16.90 1.10
CA ARG A 22 -15.00 -16.12 -0.16
C ARG A 22 -16.21 -15.17 -0.22
N PRO A 23 -16.13 -14.04 -0.95
CA PRO A 23 -14.92 -13.52 -1.60
C PRO A 23 -13.93 -12.94 -0.57
N HIS A 24 -12.63 -13.19 -0.79
CA HIS A 24 -11.56 -12.68 0.08
C HIS A 24 -10.61 -11.73 -0.66
N VAL A 25 -9.71 -11.07 0.07
CA VAL A 25 -8.73 -10.11 -0.48
C VAL A 25 -7.94 -10.61 -1.71
N VAL A 26 -7.57 -11.90 -1.78
CA VAL A 26 -6.86 -12.45 -2.96
C VAL A 26 -7.76 -12.55 -4.19
N ASP A 27 -9.08 -12.70 -4.02
CA ASP A 27 -10.03 -12.70 -5.14
C ASP A 27 -10.11 -11.28 -5.72
N MET A 28 -10.17 -10.27 -4.84
CA MET A 28 -10.17 -8.86 -5.25
C MET A 28 -8.89 -8.45 -5.98
N ILE A 29 -7.73 -8.93 -5.54
CA ILE A 29 -6.46 -8.74 -6.25
C ILE A 29 -6.52 -9.33 -7.66
N LYS A 30 -7.08 -10.54 -7.80
CA LYS A 30 -7.19 -11.22 -9.09
C LYS A 30 -8.20 -10.60 -10.03
N ASN A 31 -9.23 -9.95 -9.49
CA ASN A 31 -10.27 -9.26 -10.24
C ASN A 31 -9.95 -7.78 -10.52
N ASP A 32 -8.71 -7.34 -10.27
CA ASP A 32 -8.26 -5.96 -10.45
C ASP A 32 -9.09 -4.91 -9.67
N GLU A 33 -9.69 -5.31 -8.55
CA GLU A 33 -10.50 -4.43 -7.69
C GLU A 33 -9.64 -3.53 -6.76
N VAL A 34 -8.31 -3.70 -6.77
CA VAL A 34 -7.38 -3.02 -5.86
C VAL A 34 -6.12 -2.61 -6.60
N THR A 35 -5.68 -1.36 -6.42
CA THR A 35 -4.49 -0.80 -7.09
C THR A 35 -3.37 -0.39 -6.11
N LEU A 36 -3.68 -0.33 -4.81
CA LEU A 36 -2.75 -0.03 -3.73
C LEU A 36 -3.07 -0.89 -2.50
N ILE A 37 -2.03 -1.49 -1.90
CA ILE A 37 -2.16 -2.24 -0.64
C ILE A 37 -1.21 -1.67 0.41
N ILE A 38 -1.75 -1.41 1.62
CA ILE A 38 -0.97 -1.12 2.82
C ILE A 38 -1.13 -2.32 3.76
N ASN A 39 -0.13 -3.19 3.82
CA ASN A 39 -0.17 -4.43 4.59
C ASN A 39 0.91 -4.44 5.68
N THR A 40 0.55 -4.02 6.89
CA THR A 40 1.44 -4.09 8.05
C THR A 40 1.15 -5.33 8.89
N THR A 41 2.18 -6.04 9.33
CA THR A 41 2.05 -7.27 10.12
C THR A 41 3.01 -7.27 11.29
N GLU A 42 2.55 -7.78 12.44
CA GLU A 42 3.36 -8.01 13.62
C GLU A 42 3.17 -9.43 14.12
N GLY A 43 4.26 -10.07 14.55
CA GLY A 43 4.26 -11.46 15.02
C GLY A 43 4.27 -12.51 13.91
N ARG A 44 4.83 -13.68 14.24
CA ARG A 44 5.08 -14.78 13.28
C ARG A 44 3.80 -15.28 12.59
N GLN A 45 2.71 -15.40 13.34
CA GLN A 45 1.42 -15.86 12.82
C GLN A 45 0.87 -14.89 11.76
N SER A 46 0.75 -13.60 12.10
CA SER A 46 0.26 -12.57 11.16
C SER A 46 1.13 -12.49 9.90
N ILE A 47 2.45 -12.64 10.03
CA ILE A 47 3.38 -12.62 8.89
C ILE A 47 3.08 -13.79 7.93
N ALA A 48 2.83 -14.98 8.47
CA ALA A 48 2.51 -16.19 7.70
C ALA A 48 1.13 -16.06 7.05
N ASP A 49 0.10 -15.67 7.81
CA ASP A 49 -1.28 -15.53 7.31
C ASP A 49 -1.39 -14.49 6.18
N SER A 50 -0.56 -13.44 6.25
CA SER A 50 -0.56 -12.35 5.27
C SER A 50 0.40 -12.58 4.09
N TYR A 51 1.13 -13.70 4.07
CA TYR A 51 2.06 -14.02 2.98
C TYR A 51 1.36 -14.09 1.61
N SER A 52 0.16 -14.68 1.59
CA SER A 52 -0.66 -14.79 0.39
C SER A 52 -1.00 -13.43 -0.22
N ILE A 53 -1.31 -12.44 0.61
CA ILE A 53 -1.62 -11.05 0.18
C ILE A 53 -0.41 -10.45 -0.52
N ARG A 54 0.76 -10.48 0.13
CA ARG A 54 2.00 -9.89 -0.42
C ARG A 54 2.43 -10.58 -1.71
N ARG A 55 2.35 -11.91 -1.75
CA ARG A 55 2.71 -12.70 -2.95
C ARG A 55 1.80 -12.38 -4.13
N ASN A 56 0.48 -12.35 -3.92
CA ASN A 56 -0.46 -12.05 -5.01
C ASN A 56 -0.35 -10.59 -5.46
N ALA A 57 -0.18 -9.63 -4.54
CA ALA A 57 0.07 -8.23 -4.89
C ALA A 57 1.29 -8.08 -5.82
N LEU A 58 2.41 -8.74 -5.49
CA LEU A 58 3.62 -8.74 -6.32
C LEU A 58 3.37 -9.39 -7.70
N GLN A 59 2.71 -10.56 -7.73
CA GLN A 59 2.41 -11.26 -8.98
C GLN A 59 1.50 -10.45 -9.91
N HIS A 60 0.56 -9.70 -9.35
CA HIS A 60 -0.38 -8.85 -10.08
C HIS A 60 0.13 -7.41 -10.29
N LYS A 61 1.39 -7.12 -9.91
CA LYS A 61 2.02 -5.80 -10.07
C LYS A 61 1.26 -4.67 -9.37
N ILE A 62 0.59 -4.99 -8.26
CA ILE A 62 -0.10 -4.00 -7.42
C ILE A 62 0.95 -3.31 -6.53
N CYS A 63 0.90 -1.98 -6.46
CA CYS A 63 1.74 -1.22 -5.55
C CYS A 63 1.42 -1.63 -4.10
N ILE A 64 2.44 -2.02 -3.33
CA ILE A 64 2.28 -2.44 -1.95
C ILE A 64 3.35 -1.83 -1.06
N THR A 65 2.96 -1.44 0.15
CA THR A 65 3.88 -1.13 1.24
C THR A 65 3.59 -1.98 2.46
N THR A 66 4.64 -2.26 3.24
CA THR A 66 4.59 -3.12 4.43
C THR A 66 4.75 -2.35 5.74
N THR A 67 4.86 -1.02 5.67
CA THR A 67 5.05 -0.15 6.83
C THR A 67 4.06 1.00 6.82
N ILE A 68 3.68 1.49 8.00
CA ILE A 68 2.84 2.69 8.12
C ILE A 68 3.58 3.92 7.58
N ALA A 69 4.87 4.05 7.85
CA ALA A 69 5.69 5.16 7.33
C ALA A 69 5.71 5.19 5.78
N GLY A 70 5.81 4.02 5.14
CA GLY A 70 5.70 3.92 3.68
C GLY A 70 4.32 4.30 3.17
N GLY A 71 3.26 3.95 3.90
CA GLY A 71 1.90 4.39 3.60
C GLY A 71 1.75 5.92 3.68
N GLN A 72 2.33 6.55 4.70
CA GLN A 72 2.35 8.00 4.85
C GLN A 72 3.11 8.67 3.69
N ALA A 73 4.29 8.16 3.33
CA ALA A 73 5.06 8.66 2.20
C ALA A 73 4.29 8.57 0.87
N ILE A 74 3.54 7.48 0.64
CA ILE A 74 2.67 7.34 -0.53
C ILE A 74 1.58 8.40 -0.53
N CYS A 75 0.92 8.66 0.61
CA CYS A 75 -0.08 9.72 0.71
C CYS A 75 0.50 11.10 0.35
N GLU A 76 1.69 11.43 0.85
CA GLU A 76 2.36 12.69 0.51
C GLU A 76 2.74 12.78 -0.98
N ALA A 77 3.26 11.70 -1.56
CA ALA A 77 3.56 11.63 -2.99
C ALA A 77 2.30 11.80 -3.85
N LEU A 78 1.17 11.20 -3.46
CA LEU A 78 -0.10 11.35 -4.18
C LEU A 78 -0.67 12.78 -4.08
N LYS A 79 -0.49 13.47 -2.94
CA LYS A 79 -0.86 14.89 -2.80
C LYS A 79 0.01 15.79 -3.68
N PHE A 80 1.31 15.49 -3.77
CA PHE A 80 2.24 16.23 -4.64
C PHE A 80 1.91 16.04 -6.12
N GLY A 81 1.53 14.82 -6.52
CA GLY A 81 1.20 14.49 -7.89
C GLY A 81 2.43 14.19 -8.75
N PRO A 82 2.30 14.16 -10.09
CA PRO A 82 3.43 13.88 -10.97
C PRO A 82 4.46 15.02 -10.90
N GLU A 83 5.73 14.69 -10.64
CA GLU A 83 6.84 15.64 -10.75
C GLU A 83 6.94 16.15 -12.19
N LYS A 84 6.94 17.47 -12.36
CA LYS A 84 6.97 18.12 -13.67
C LYS A 84 8.34 18.72 -14.00
N THR A 85 9.25 18.74 -13.04
CA THR A 85 10.55 19.38 -13.18
C THR A 85 11.64 18.34 -13.33
N VAL A 86 12.28 18.31 -14.50
CA VAL A 86 13.50 17.52 -14.70
C VAL A 86 14.69 18.36 -14.23
N ARG A 87 15.52 17.80 -13.34
CA ARG A 87 16.74 18.47 -12.86
C ARG A 87 17.96 17.65 -13.29
N ARG A 88 18.97 18.31 -13.84
CA ARG A 88 20.25 17.64 -14.14
C ARG A 88 21.02 17.45 -12.84
N LEU A 89 21.74 16.35 -12.73
CA LEU A 89 22.57 16.08 -11.55
C LEU A 89 23.60 17.19 -11.30
N GLN A 90 24.16 17.75 -12.39
CA GLN A 90 25.12 18.85 -12.33
C GLN A 90 24.52 20.12 -11.70
N ASP A 91 23.25 20.44 -12.01
CA ASP A 91 22.58 21.62 -11.45
C ASP A 91 22.32 21.45 -9.95
N LEU A 92 21.96 20.23 -9.54
CA LEU A 92 21.78 19.89 -8.12
C LEU A 92 23.09 20.02 -7.34
N HIS A 93 24.20 19.54 -7.91
CA HIS A 93 25.52 19.63 -7.27
C HIS A 93 26.06 21.06 -7.22
N ALA A 94 25.82 21.88 -8.25
CA ALA A 94 26.25 23.28 -8.26
C ALA A 94 25.57 24.13 -7.17
N GLY A 95 24.35 23.76 -6.76
CA GLY A 95 23.62 24.41 -5.66
C GLY A 95 24.06 23.98 -4.26
N ILE A 96 24.99 23.03 -4.14
CA ILE A 96 25.64 22.64 -2.88
C ILE A 96 26.98 23.39 -2.87
N GLU A 97 26.96 24.70 -2.58
CA GLU A 97 28.19 25.41 -2.24
C GLU A 97 28.75 24.78 -0.95
N THR A 98 29.96 24.23 -1.03
CA THR A 98 30.78 23.78 0.11
C THR A 98 31.43 24.95 0.82
#